data_AF-A0A6I9VUK6-F1
#
_entry.id   AF-A0A6I9VUK6-F1
#
_cell.length_a   1.000
_cell.length_b   1.000
_cell.length_c   1.000
_cell.angle_alpha   90.00
_cell.angle_beta   90.00
_cell.angle_gamma   90.00
#
_symmetry.space_group_name_H-M   'P 1'
#
loop_
_entity.id
_entity.type
_entity.pdbx_description
1 polymer ?
#
loop_
_entity_poly.entity_id
_entity_poly.type
_entity_poly.pdbx_seq_one_letter_code
_entity_poly.pdbx_strand_id
1 'polypeptide(L)' 'MGYMCVFRFQWERTSKALKSSQVTITWEIPQDVKPGEYRIRHNGYFRYFFTDAYPYYGVTNHFQVEIPAMK' A
#
# COMPACT_ATOMS: atom_id res chain seq x y z
N MET A 1 -16.48 16.86 12.35
CA MET A 1 -15.07 16.53 12.63
C MET A 1 -14.83 15.11 12.11
N GLY A 2 -14.45 14.95 10.85
CA GLY A 2 -14.33 13.63 10.22
C GLY A 2 -12.87 13.23 10.14
N TYR A 3 -12.50 12.17 10.86
CA TYR A 3 -11.19 11.53 10.78
C TYR A 3 -11.07 10.81 9.44
N MET A 4 -10.41 11.43 8.49
CA MET A 4 -10.23 10.84 7.16
C MET A 4 -8.82 10.24 7.10
N CYS A 5 -8.66 9.03 7.63
CA CYS A 5 -7.53 8.20 7.27
C CYS A 5 -7.80 7.66 5.86
N VAL A 6 -7.17 8.26 4.85
CA VAL A 6 -7.37 7.83 3.46
C VAL A 6 -6.24 6.90 3.07
N PHE A 7 -6.52 5.62 3.17
CA PHE A 7 -5.70 4.59 2.53
C PHE A 7 -6.35 4.24 1.18
N ARG A 8 -5.61 4.43 0.09
CA ARG A 8 -6.06 4.07 -1.25
C ARG A 8 -5.25 2.89 -1.76
N PHE A 9 -5.96 1.90 -2.28
CA PHE A 9 -5.39 0.74 -2.98
C PHE A 9 -5.83 0.81 -4.44
N GLN A 10 -4.88 0.92 -5.35
CA GLN A 10 -5.12 0.94 -6.78
C GLN A 10 -4.41 -0.24 -7.42
N TRP A 11 -5.17 -1.10 -8.09
CA TRP A 11 -4.63 -2.20 -8.88
C TRP A 11 -4.78 -1.87 -10.36
N GLU A 12 -3.71 -2.05 -11.12
CA GLU A 12 -3.69 -1.82 -12.55
C GLU A 12 -3.06 -3.00 -13.28
N ARG A 13 -3.69 -3.40 -14.38
CA ARG A 13 -3.10 -4.39 -15.29
C ARG A 13 -2.06 -3.70 -16.19
N THR A 14 -0.78 -3.94 -15.92
CA THR A 14 0.33 -3.32 -16.68
C THR A 14 0.57 -3.99 -18.03
N SER A 15 0.29 -5.30 -18.15
CA SER A 15 0.35 -5.99 -19.44
C SER A 15 -0.63 -7.16 -19.50
N LYS A 16 -1.44 -7.20 -20.57
CA LYS A 16 -2.30 -8.36 -20.85
C LYS A 16 -1.49 -9.55 -21.36
N ALA A 17 -0.47 -9.31 -22.19
CA ALA A 17 0.37 -10.36 -22.77
C ALA A 17 1.26 -11.03 -21.71
N LEU A 18 1.95 -10.22 -20.89
CA LEU A 18 2.81 -10.72 -19.81
C LEU A 18 2.04 -11.06 -18.53
N LYS A 19 0.73 -10.78 -18.51
CA LYS A 19 -0.19 -11.00 -17.38
C LYS A 19 0.30 -10.38 -16.07
N SER A 20 1.09 -9.31 -16.17
CA SER A 20 1.57 -8.54 -15.05
C SER A 20 0.54 -7.49 -14.62
N SER A 21 0.64 -7.12 -13.35
CA SER A 21 -0.12 -6.03 -12.75
C SER A 21 0.75 -5.28 -11.76
N GLN A 22 0.36 -4.06 -11.46
CA GLN A 22 0.98 -3.23 -10.44
C GLN A 22 -0.08 -2.82 -9.42
N VAL A 23 0.34 -2.77 -8.16
CA VAL A 23 -0.45 -2.23 -7.07
C VAL A 23 0.23 -0.96 -6.59
N THR A 24 -0.54 0.13 -6.55
CA THR A 24 -0.14 1.40 -5.94
C THR A 24 -0.94 1.59 -4.66
N ILE A 25 -0.22 1.75 -3.55
CA ILE A 25 -0.81 2.03 -2.25
C ILE A 25 -0.45 3.46 -1.87
N THR A 26 -1.46 4.24 -1.53
CA THR A 26 -1.29 5.62 -1.05
C THR A 26 -1.88 5.75 0.34
N TRP A 27 -1.11 6.32 1.25
CA TRP A 27 -1.59 6.71 2.57
C TRP A 27 -1.47 8.22 2.71
N GLU A 28 -2.60 8.91 2.77
CA GLU A 28 -2.64 10.31 3.18
C GLU A 28 -2.61 10.32 4.71
N ILE A 29 -1.50 10.78 5.30
CA ILE A 29 -1.28 10.82 6.75
C ILE A 29 -2.18 11.92 7.35
N PRO A 30 -3.21 11.59 8.16
CA PRO A 30 -4.02 12.64 8.80
C PRO A 30 -3.25 13.36 9.91
N GLN A 31 -3.74 14.55 10.30
CA GLN A 31 -3.07 15.43 11.27
C GLN A 31 -2.90 14.83 12.67
N ASP A 32 -3.73 13.85 13.03
CA ASP A 32 -3.74 13.19 14.33
C ASP A 32 -2.93 11.89 14.38
N VAL A 33 -2.22 11.54 13.29
CA VAL A 33 -1.30 10.41 13.30
C VAL A 33 -0.19 10.65 14.31
N LYS A 34 0.06 9.64 15.15
CA LYS A 34 1.17 9.66 16.09
C LYS A 34 2.49 9.70 15.31
N PRO A 35 3.44 10.56 15.68
CA PRO A 35 4.78 10.48 15.14
C PRO A 35 5.43 9.14 15.44
N GLY A 36 6.24 8.63 14.52
CA GLY A 36 6.92 7.36 14.70
C GLY A 36 7.38 6.74 13.40
N GLU A 37 7.92 5.53 13.52
CA GLU A 37 8.35 4.73 12.38
C GLU A 37 7.17 3.89 11.86
N TYR A 38 6.93 3.98 10.55
CA TYR A 38 5.86 3.28 9.86
C TYR A 38 6.40 2.48 8.67
N ARG A 39 5.59 1.55 8.18
CA ARG A 39 5.80 0.85 6.92
C ARG A 39 4.45 0.40 6.36
N ILE A 40 4.39 0.21 5.04
CA ILE A 40 3.19 -0.31 4.38
C ILE A 40 3.41 -1.79 4.05
N ARG A 41 2.44 -2.63 4.40
CA ARG A 41 2.40 -4.03 4.00
C ARG A 41 1.27 -4.25 3.00
N HIS A 42 1.60 -4.88 1.89
CA HIS A 42 0.66 -5.42 0.92
C HIS A 42 0.56 -6.93 1.08
N ASN A 43 -0.65 -7.48 1.08
CA ASN A 43 -0.88 -8.91 0.99
C ASN A 43 -1.72 -9.16 -0.26
N GLY A 44 -1.28 -10.08 -1.11
CA GLY A 44 -1.96 -10.40 -2.34
C GLY A 44 -1.92 -11.89 -2.64
N TYR A 45 -2.59 -12.25 -3.72
CA TYR A 45 -2.53 -13.58 -4.30
C TYR A 45 -2.13 -13.48 -5.76
N PHE A 46 -1.34 -14.44 -6.23
CA PHE A 46 -1.04 -14.61 -7.64
C PHE A 46 -1.42 -16.03 -8.08
N ARG A 47 -1.54 -16.23 -9.40
CA ARG A 47 -1.99 -17.49 -9.98
C ARG A 47 -1.16 -17.84 -11.20
N TYR A 48 -0.66 -19.07 -11.28
CA TYR A 48 -0.14 -19.64 -12.53
C TYR A 48 -1.31 -20.24 -13.34
N PHE A 49 -1.12 -20.49 -14.63
CA PHE A 49 -2.21 -21.05 -15.44
C PHE A 49 -2.75 -22.35 -14.86
N PHE A 50 -4.08 -22.40 -14.67
CA PHE A 50 -4.83 -23.55 -14.16
C PHE A 50 -4.49 -24.04 -12.75
N THR A 51 -3.64 -23.34 -12.00
CA THR A 51 -3.33 -23.70 -10.60
C THR A 51 -4.20 -22.95 -9.60
N ASP A 52 -4.01 -23.22 -8.31
CA ASP A 52 -4.64 -22.47 -7.23
C ASP A 52 -4.04 -21.06 -7.08
N ALA A 53 -4.67 -20.23 -6.24
CA ALA A 53 -4.15 -18.92 -5.88
C ALA A 53 -3.10 -19.05 -4.75
N TYR A 54 -1.90 -18.52 -4.97
CA TYR A 54 -0.80 -18.55 -4.01
C TYR A 54 -0.64 -17.19 -3.33
N PRO A 55 -0.53 -17.15 -2.00
CA PRO A 55 -0.35 -15.90 -1.28
C PRO A 55 1.06 -15.33 -1.51
N TYR A 56 1.16 -14.01 -1.53
CA TYR A 56 2.41 -13.28 -1.43
C TYR A 56 2.22 -12.03 -0.56
N TYR A 57 3.32 -11.50 -0.03
CA TYR A 57 3.31 -10.20 0.63
C TYR A 57 4.52 -9.37 0.21
N GLY A 58 4.34 -8.06 0.23
CA GLY A 58 5.39 -7.07 0.06
C GLY A 58 5.36 -6.10 1.23
N VAL A 59 6.54 -5.66 1.67
CA VAL A 59 6.68 -4.66 2.74
C VAL A 59 7.61 -3.59 2.23
N THR A 60 7.22 -2.32 2.39
CA THR A 60 8.12 -1.19 2.09
C THR A 60 9.27 -1.16 3.08
N ASN A 61 10.32 -0.39 2.76
CA ASN A 61 11.23 0.08 3.80
C ASN A 61 10.46 0.87 4.86
N HIS A 62 11.05 0.97 6.05
CA HIS A 62 10.56 1.84 7.11
C HIS A 62 10.67 3.30 6.67
N PHE A 63 9.73 4.13 7.12
CA PHE A 63 9.74 5.58 6.93
C PHE A 63 9.22 6.28 8.19
N GLN A 64 9.73 7.49 8.45
CA GLN A 64 9.36 8.26 9.62
C GLN A 64 8.17 9.18 9.32
N VAL A 65 7.20 9.22 10.23
CA VAL A 65 6.16 10.24 10.27
C VAL A 65 6.52 11.24 11.36
N GLU A 66 6.69 12.50 10.98
CA GLU A 66 7.08 13.58 11.86
C GLU A 66 5.90 14.52 12.16
N ILE A 67 5.97 15.25 13.28
CA ILE A 67 5.05 16.34 13.56
C ILE A 67 5.36 17.45 12.55
N PRO A 68 4.38 17.96 11.79
CA PRO A 68 4.59 19.15 10.98
C PRO A 68 5.06 20.28 11.92
N ALA A 69 6.26 20.81 11.69
CA ALA A 69 6.72 21.97 12.44
C ALA A 69 5.67 23.08 12.30
N MET A 70 5.15 23.58 13.42
CA MET A 70 4.26 24.73 13.41
C MET A 70 5.02 25.88 12.74
N LYS A 71 4.57 26.30 11.55
CA LYS A 71 5.02 27.54 10.92
C LYS A 71 4.23 28.71 11.48
#